data_AF-A0A959D7J0-F1
#
_entry.id   AF-A0A959D7J0-F1
#
_cell.length_a   1.000
_cell.length_b   1.000
_cell.length_c   1.000
_cell.angle_alpha   90.00
_cell.angle_beta   90.00
_cell.angle_gamma   90.00
#
_symmetry.space_group_name_H-M   'P 1'
#
loop_
_entity.id
_entity.type
_entity.pdbx_description
1 polymer ?
#
loop_
_entity_poly.entity_id
_entity_poly.type
_entity_poly.pdbx_seq_one_letter_code
_entity_poly.pdbx_strand_id
1 'polypeptide(L)'
;MLQYLLKRVLIFIPTLLVISLLAFGLSKAAPGDPVELKLRGFGPDQQNLANAERIYRETADFLGLNKPVFYVGLSSAAYPDTLYNILRRDHRENLAKLVAQYGNWEQIEAYYHQLLKMNYTLQVASQQQESNAFRSVRSNLQQLFLSYSDARITSLLDEAMTLAVQDSSLQAALQRPIQELQRSYEAIKKNARPGLLYLPDIKWYGLDNQYHNWLAGFLRLDFGISYYDSRPVADKMEDALFWTILINGMAILLAYLLSIPLGVFSAVWKDSLFDRSSTVILFILYSLPSFWIGTMLLVFFTTPEYGMDWFPSIGLGNLPAEAPFWSRFWETASHLGLPVLCLAYGALAFISRQMRGGMLSVIRQDYIRTAWAKGLSSRTVIWKHAFRNSLFPIITLFASIFPAVFAGSVAIEVIFNIPGMGKLTIDAITQRDWPVVYTVLMLSAILTMAGILVADFLYAWADPRVSYSRNKQ
;
A
#
# COMPACT_ATOMS: atom_id res chain seq x y z
N MET A 1 18.69 -23.14 19.42
CA MET A 1 18.32 -21.74 19.11
C MET A 1 18.83 -21.27 17.76
N LEU A 2 20.14 -21.14 17.53
CA LEU A 2 20.67 -20.61 16.26
C LEU A 2 20.18 -21.37 15.01
N GLN A 3 20.21 -22.71 15.02
CA GLN A 3 19.71 -23.52 13.89
C GLN A 3 18.21 -23.31 13.61
N TYR A 4 17.41 -23.10 14.66
CA TYR A 4 15.98 -22.85 14.53
C TYR A 4 15.73 -21.45 13.93
N LEU A 5 16.44 -20.45 14.44
CA LEU A 5 16.39 -19.08 13.91
C LEU A 5 16.82 -19.01 12.46
N LEU A 6 17.92 -19.68 12.10
CA LEU A 6 18.38 -19.77 10.72
C LEU A 6 17.33 -20.44 9.82
N LYS A 7 16.73 -21.56 10.26
CA LYS A 7 15.62 -22.19 9.52
C LYS A 7 14.46 -21.23 9.32
N ARG A 8 14.13 -20.43 10.33
CA ARG A 8 13.01 -19.49 10.26
C ARG A 8 13.28 -18.32 9.31
N VAL A 9 14.47 -17.73 9.39
CA VAL A 9 14.92 -16.70 8.45
C VAL A 9 14.97 -17.24 7.02
N LEU A 10 15.41 -18.48 6.83
CA LEU A 10 15.38 -19.15 5.52
C LEU A 10 13.96 -19.32 4.97
N ILE A 11 12.95 -19.56 5.82
CA ILE A 11 11.53 -19.63 5.43
C ILE A 11 10.97 -18.23 5.09
N PHE A 12 11.53 -17.16 5.67
CA PHE A 12 11.11 -15.80 5.34
C PHE A 12 11.50 -15.38 3.93
N ILE A 13 12.61 -15.88 3.38
CA ILE A 13 13.05 -15.54 2.01
C ILE A 13 11.99 -15.90 0.95
N PRO A 14 11.51 -17.15 0.83
CA PRO A 14 10.48 -17.48 -0.15
C PRO A 14 9.15 -16.79 0.15
N THR A 15 8.83 -16.56 1.43
CA THR A 15 7.61 -15.83 1.83
C THR A 15 7.66 -14.39 1.35
N LEU A 16 8.76 -13.67 1.60
CA LEU A 16 8.99 -12.30 1.13
C LEU A 16 9.03 -12.23 -0.39
N LEU A 17 9.60 -13.24 -1.06
CA LEU A 17 9.59 -13.30 -2.51
C LEU A 17 8.16 -13.36 -3.04
N VAL A 18 7.32 -14.27 -2.51
CA VAL A 18 5.90 -14.37 -2.90
C VAL A 18 5.16 -13.06 -2.63
N ILE A 19 5.35 -12.46 -1.45
CA ILE A 19 4.70 -11.19 -1.10
C ILE A 19 5.17 -10.06 -2.01
N SER A 20 6.46 -10.00 -2.34
CA SER A 20 7.02 -9.00 -3.25
C SER A 20 6.46 -9.14 -4.66
N LEU A 21 6.26 -10.38 -5.15
CA LEU A 21 5.65 -10.65 -6.44
C LEU A 21 4.17 -10.22 -6.46
N LEU A 22 3.44 -10.50 -5.38
CA LEU A 22 2.05 -10.09 -5.23
C LEU A 22 1.94 -8.56 -5.17
N ALA A 23 2.77 -7.90 -4.34
CA ALA A 23 2.81 -6.45 -4.21
C ALA A 23 3.13 -5.78 -5.56
N PHE A 24 4.16 -6.29 -6.26
CA PHE A 24 4.55 -5.78 -7.56
C PHE A 24 3.48 -6.06 -8.62
N GLY A 25 2.88 -7.25 -8.63
CA GLY A 25 1.78 -7.59 -9.54
C GLY A 25 0.58 -6.65 -9.35
N LEU A 26 0.19 -6.40 -8.10
CA LEU A 26 -0.84 -5.41 -7.76
C LEU A 26 -0.44 -4.01 -8.26
N SER A 27 0.84 -3.64 -8.19
CA SER A 27 1.33 -2.36 -8.72
C SER A 27 1.16 -2.16 -10.22
N LYS A 28 1.18 -3.26 -10.98
CA LYS A 28 0.94 -3.22 -12.43
C LYS A 28 -0.53 -3.33 -12.79
N ALA A 29 -1.33 -3.95 -11.92
CA ALA A 29 -2.78 -4.00 -12.07
C ALA A 29 -3.48 -2.70 -11.64
N ALA A 30 -2.78 -1.81 -10.94
CA ALA A 30 -3.33 -0.57 -10.42
C ALA A 30 -3.93 0.31 -11.54
N PRO A 31 -5.12 0.92 -11.30
CA PRO A 31 -5.72 1.82 -12.27
C PRO A 31 -4.96 3.15 -12.36
N GLY A 32 -4.91 3.70 -13.57
CA GLY A 32 -4.23 4.95 -13.89
C GLY A 32 -2.83 4.73 -14.46
N ASP A 33 -2.36 5.71 -15.22
CA ASP A 33 -0.98 5.76 -15.69
C ASP A 33 -0.12 6.45 -14.62
N PRO A 34 0.94 5.81 -14.09
CA PRO A 34 1.85 6.42 -13.12
C PRO A 34 2.40 7.78 -13.55
N VAL A 35 2.66 7.96 -14.86
CA VAL A 35 3.14 9.24 -15.38
C VAL A 35 2.06 10.30 -15.27
N GLU A 36 0.84 10.02 -15.73
CA GLU A 36 -0.27 10.97 -15.62
C GLU A 36 -0.64 11.28 -14.17
N LEU A 37 -0.62 10.28 -13.28
CA LEU A 37 -0.88 10.48 -11.85
C LEU A 37 0.15 11.43 -11.25
N LYS A 38 1.43 11.23 -11.57
CA LYS A 38 2.51 12.12 -11.15
C LYS A 38 2.37 13.52 -11.74
N LEU A 39 1.99 13.64 -13.02
CA LEU A 39 1.77 14.92 -13.68
C LEU A 39 0.58 15.69 -13.15
N ARG A 40 -0.48 15.02 -12.67
CA ARG A 40 -1.62 15.67 -12.01
C ARG A 40 -1.27 16.31 -10.67
N GLY A 41 -0.23 15.83 -10.00
CA GLY A 41 0.29 16.42 -8.76
C GLY A 41 0.98 17.77 -8.99
N PHE A 42 1.48 18.01 -10.21
CA PHE A 42 1.90 19.33 -10.64
C PHE A 42 0.67 20.09 -11.16
N GLY A 43 0.37 21.27 -10.63
CA GLY A 43 -0.82 22.06 -10.98
C GLY A 43 -0.96 22.37 -12.49
N PRO A 44 -2.04 23.07 -12.91
CA PRO A 44 -2.46 23.20 -14.31
C PRO A 44 -1.56 24.05 -15.23
N ASP A 45 -0.27 24.23 -14.91
CA ASP A 45 0.67 24.95 -15.75
C ASP A 45 1.45 23.99 -16.67
N GLN A 46 0.97 23.81 -17.91
CA GLN A 46 1.73 24.16 -19.13
C GLN A 46 0.97 23.75 -20.39
N GLN A 47 0.42 24.76 -21.06
CA GLN A 47 -0.34 24.73 -22.31
C GLN A 47 0.48 24.39 -23.57
N ASN A 48 1.60 23.67 -23.46
CA ASN A 48 2.41 23.26 -24.62
C ASN A 48 2.46 21.74 -24.75
N LEU A 49 1.70 21.19 -25.72
CA LEU A 49 1.68 19.76 -26.06
C LEU A 49 3.08 19.17 -26.36
N ALA A 50 3.99 19.97 -26.93
CA ALA A 50 5.38 19.57 -27.18
C ALA A 50 6.17 19.34 -25.87
N ASN A 51 5.95 20.21 -24.88
CA ASN A 51 6.56 20.05 -23.56
C ASN A 51 5.92 18.89 -22.81
N ALA A 52 4.61 18.69 -22.96
CA ALA A 52 3.88 17.59 -22.31
C ALA A 52 4.41 16.21 -22.72
N GLU A 53 4.70 15.98 -24.00
CA GLU A 53 5.26 14.69 -24.43
C GLU A 53 6.70 14.49 -23.94
N ARG A 54 7.52 15.54 -23.95
CA ARG A 54 8.88 15.48 -23.40
C ARG A 54 8.88 15.18 -21.90
N ILE A 55 8.07 15.91 -21.14
CA ILE A 55 7.89 15.71 -19.70
C ILE A 55 7.38 14.30 -19.41
N TYR A 56 6.45 13.80 -20.22
CA TYR A 56 5.95 12.43 -20.11
C TYR A 56 7.09 11.41 -20.28
N ARG A 57 7.92 11.55 -21.32
CA ARG A 57 9.06 10.65 -21.57
C ARG A 57 10.09 10.70 -20.44
N GLU A 58 10.50 11.88 -20.03
CA GLU A 58 11.45 12.07 -18.92
C GLU A 58 10.91 11.43 -17.62
N THR A 59 9.61 11.58 -17.36
CA THR A 59 8.96 10.96 -16.20
C THR A 59 8.85 9.45 -16.33
N ALA A 60 8.52 8.94 -17.52
CA ALA A 60 8.43 7.50 -17.77
C ALA A 60 9.79 6.80 -17.63
N ASP A 61 10.85 7.43 -18.13
CA ASP A 61 12.23 6.96 -17.98
C ASP A 61 12.68 6.99 -16.52
N PHE A 62 12.35 8.07 -15.79
CA PHE A 62 12.60 8.16 -14.34
C PHE A 62 11.91 7.02 -13.56
N LEU A 63 10.68 6.67 -13.94
CA LEU A 63 9.93 5.55 -13.35
C LEU A 63 10.34 4.17 -13.90
N GLY A 64 11.29 4.12 -14.84
CA GLY A 64 11.75 2.88 -15.47
C GLY A 64 10.68 2.17 -16.29
N LEU A 65 9.66 2.88 -16.78
CA LEU A 65 8.55 2.30 -17.55
C LEU A 65 8.97 1.86 -18.96
N ASN A 66 10.14 2.30 -19.41
CA ASN A 66 10.81 1.88 -20.64
C ASN A 66 11.48 0.50 -20.55
N LYS A 67 11.37 -0.18 -19.40
CA LYS A 67 11.91 -1.53 -19.18
C LYS A 67 10.81 -2.58 -19.19
N PRO A 68 11.14 -3.85 -19.47
CA PRO A 68 10.18 -4.94 -19.32
C PRO A 68 9.69 -5.04 -17.86
N VAL A 69 8.43 -5.44 -17.70
CA VAL A 69 7.79 -5.52 -16.37
C VAL A 69 8.48 -6.54 -15.47
N PHE A 70 8.91 -7.67 -16.05
CA PHE A 70 9.46 -8.81 -15.34
C PHE A 70 10.62 -9.44 -16.13
N TYR A 71 11.40 -10.32 -15.50
CA TYR A 71 12.57 -10.95 -16.13
C TYR A 71 12.22 -12.02 -17.16
N VAL A 72 11.02 -12.58 -17.10
CA VAL A 72 10.45 -13.49 -18.11
C VAL A 72 9.08 -12.97 -18.54
N GLY A 73 8.85 -12.91 -19.85
CA GLY A 73 7.53 -12.71 -20.43
C GLY A 73 7.02 -13.99 -21.06
N LEU A 74 5.79 -14.37 -20.73
CA LEU A 74 5.05 -15.41 -21.43
C LEU A 74 3.97 -14.72 -22.27
N SER A 75 4.12 -14.76 -23.59
CA SER A 75 3.16 -14.18 -24.54
C SER A 75 2.98 -15.13 -25.72
N SER A 76 2.03 -14.85 -26.61
CA SER A 76 2.06 -15.54 -27.91
C SER A 76 3.14 -14.96 -28.81
N ALA A 77 3.59 -15.73 -29.81
CA ALA A 77 4.58 -15.33 -30.80
C ALA A 77 4.14 -14.11 -31.65
N ALA A 78 2.85 -13.75 -31.60
CA ALA A 78 2.32 -12.54 -32.23
C ALA A 78 2.73 -11.24 -31.52
N TYR A 79 2.97 -11.28 -30.21
CA TYR A 79 3.42 -10.11 -29.45
C TYR A 79 4.93 -9.95 -29.62
N PRO A 80 5.45 -8.73 -29.78
CA PRO A 80 6.90 -8.50 -29.84
C PRO A 80 7.52 -8.52 -28.44
N ASP A 81 8.84 -8.56 -28.37
CA ASP A 81 9.60 -8.24 -27.17
C ASP A 81 9.67 -6.73 -26.94
N THR A 82 9.51 -5.89 -27.96
CA THR A 82 9.63 -4.42 -27.87
C THR A 82 8.37 -3.67 -27.41
N LEU A 83 7.24 -4.35 -27.14
CA LEU A 83 5.96 -3.67 -26.82
C LEU A 83 6.07 -2.73 -25.61
N TYR A 84 6.95 -3.02 -24.66
CA TYR A 84 7.19 -2.19 -23.48
C TYR A 84 7.86 -0.84 -23.82
N ASN A 85 8.51 -0.70 -24.99
CA ASN A 85 9.09 0.57 -25.45
C ASN A 85 8.03 1.63 -25.74
N ILE A 86 6.77 1.23 -25.93
CA ILE A 86 5.66 2.16 -26.03
C ILE A 86 5.31 2.63 -24.61
N LEU A 87 5.81 3.82 -24.29
CA LEU A 87 5.73 4.41 -22.95
C LEU A 87 4.29 4.67 -22.53
N ARG A 88 3.51 5.27 -23.44
CA ARG A 88 2.09 5.59 -23.26
C ARG A 88 1.27 4.32 -23.07
N ARG A 89 0.68 4.17 -21.88
CA ARG A 89 -0.06 2.96 -21.48
C ARG A 89 -1.27 2.70 -22.37
N ASP A 90 -2.04 3.74 -22.66
CA ASP A 90 -3.21 3.74 -23.54
C ASP A 90 -2.86 3.28 -24.97
N HIS A 91 -1.79 3.82 -25.55
CA HIS A 91 -1.28 3.40 -26.86
C HIS A 91 -0.87 1.93 -26.84
N ARG A 92 -0.09 1.52 -25.83
CA ARG A 92 0.39 0.15 -25.69
C ARG A 92 -0.75 -0.86 -25.55
N GLU A 93 -1.76 -0.54 -24.74
CA GLU A 93 -2.96 -1.39 -24.57
C GLU A 93 -3.77 -1.50 -25.86
N ASN A 94 -3.91 -0.39 -26.61
CA ASN A 94 -4.62 -0.40 -27.90
C ASN A 94 -3.88 -1.25 -28.95
N LEU A 95 -2.56 -1.10 -29.05
CA LEU A 95 -1.72 -1.90 -29.95
C LEU A 95 -1.73 -3.37 -29.57
N ALA A 96 -1.72 -3.70 -28.27
CA ALA A 96 -1.87 -5.07 -27.80
C ALA A 96 -3.20 -5.69 -28.26
N LYS A 97 -4.30 -4.92 -28.27
CA LYS A 97 -5.60 -5.37 -28.80
C LYS A 97 -5.56 -5.59 -30.32
N LEU A 98 -4.89 -4.72 -31.07
CA LEU A 98 -4.67 -4.93 -32.51
C LEU A 98 -3.84 -6.19 -32.77
N VAL A 99 -2.82 -6.47 -31.96
CA VAL A 99 -2.06 -7.72 -32.03
C VAL A 99 -2.97 -8.91 -31.74
N ALA A 100 -3.81 -8.84 -30.71
CA ALA A 100 -4.78 -9.88 -30.39
C ALA A 100 -5.79 -10.16 -31.53
N GLN A 101 -6.09 -9.15 -32.36
CA GLN A 101 -7.03 -9.27 -33.47
C GLN A 101 -6.37 -9.79 -34.77
N TYR A 102 -5.18 -9.28 -35.10
CA TYR A 102 -4.56 -9.52 -36.42
C TYR A 102 -3.28 -10.37 -36.36
N GLY A 103 -2.66 -10.53 -35.19
CA GLY A 103 -1.52 -11.43 -34.98
C GLY A 103 -0.21 -11.05 -35.68
N ASN A 104 -0.11 -9.85 -36.29
CA ASN A 104 1.08 -9.42 -37.02
C ASN A 104 1.63 -8.08 -36.49
N TRP A 105 2.60 -8.17 -35.57
CA TRP A 105 3.23 -6.99 -34.96
C TRP A 105 3.90 -6.05 -35.97
N GLU A 106 4.63 -6.57 -36.96
CA GLU A 106 5.41 -5.76 -37.91
C GLU A 106 4.53 -4.72 -38.64
N GLN A 107 3.33 -5.13 -39.04
CA GLN A 107 2.38 -4.24 -39.71
C GLN A 107 1.71 -3.26 -38.74
N ILE A 108 1.47 -3.70 -37.50
CA ILE A 108 0.87 -2.87 -36.45
C ILE A 108 1.86 -1.79 -35.98
N GLU A 109 3.14 -2.13 -35.84
CA GLU A 109 4.22 -1.20 -35.53
C GLU A 109 4.42 -0.18 -36.65
N ALA A 110 4.42 -0.62 -37.92
CA ALA A 110 4.48 0.29 -39.07
C ALA A 110 3.31 1.29 -39.07
N TYR A 111 2.09 0.82 -38.79
CA TYR A 111 0.91 1.70 -38.63
C TYR A 111 1.07 2.68 -37.48
N TYR A 112 1.57 2.23 -36.32
CA TYR A 112 1.82 3.11 -35.18
C TYR A 112 2.87 4.18 -35.49
N HIS A 113 3.96 3.83 -36.18
CA HIS A 113 4.95 4.82 -36.62
C HIS A 113 4.38 5.82 -37.61
N GLN A 114 3.51 5.38 -38.53
CA GLN A 114 2.81 6.28 -39.45
C GLN A 114 1.84 7.22 -38.71
N LEU A 115 1.15 6.73 -37.67
CA LEU A 115 0.33 7.56 -36.78
C LEU A 115 1.18 8.63 -36.07
N LEU A 116 2.34 8.26 -35.52
CA LEU A 116 3.25 9.22 -34.87
C LEU A 116 3.78 10.27 -35.86
N LYS A 117 4.19 9.86 -37.06
CA LYS A 117 4.64 10.77 -38.13
C LYS A 117 3.52 11.76 -38.53
N MET A 118 2.29 11.27 -38.63
CA MET A 118 1.13 12.12 -38.92
C MET A 118 0.83 13.09 -37.76
N ASN A 119 0.91 12.64 -36.51
CA ASN A 119 0.75 13.51 -35.34
C ASN A 119 1.77 14.67 -35.35
N TYR A 120 3.04 14.36 -35.63
CA TYR A 120 4.09 15.35 -35.76
C TYR A 120 3.82 16.33 -36.93
N THR A 121 3.39 15.82 -38.07
CA THR A 121 3.04 16.65 -39.25
C THR A 121 1.91 17.62 -38.93
N LEU A 122 0.86 17.16 -38.24
CA LEU A 122 -0.21 18.03 -37.75
C LEU A 122 0.33 19.07 -36.76
N GLN A 123 1.18 18.68 -35.82
CA GLN A 123 1.73 19.61 -34.84
C GLN A 123 2.52 20.75 -35.51
N VAL A 124 3.35 20.45 -36.52
CA VAL A 124 4.07 21.47 -37.29
C VAL A 124 3.10 22.36 -38.07
N ALA A 125 2.09 21.78 -38.71
CA ALA A 125 1.07 22.54 -39.45
C ALA A 125 0.23 23.46 -38.55
N SER A 126 -0.03 23.08 -37.30
CA SER A 126 -0.79 23.89 -36.32
C SER A 126 -0.15 25.23 -35.99
N GLN A 127 1.18 25.36 -36.11
CA GLN A 127 1.91 26.60 -35.86
C GLN A 127 1.66 27.66 -36.94
N GLN A 128 1.12 27.27 -38.09
CA GLN A 128 0.94 28.15 -39.25
C GLN A 128 -0.51 28.62 -39.40
N GLN A 129 -1.52 27.77 -39.16
CA GLN A 129 -2.94 28.15 -39.17
C GLN A 129 -3.85 27.06 -38.54
N GLU A 130 -4.65 27.38 -37.52
CA GLU A 130 -5.65 26.45 -36.95
C GLU A 130 -7.05 26.68 -37.56
N SER A 131 -7.42 25.92 -38.60
CA SER A 131 -8.82 25.87 -39.08
C SER A 131 -9.69 24.93 -38.21
N ASN A 132 -11.01 25.06 -38.28
CA ASN A 132 -11.92 24.11 -37.61
C ASN A 132 -11.75 22.68 -38.17
N ALA A 133 -11.53 22.55 -39.48
CA ALA A 133 -11.24 21.26 -40.11
C ALA A 133 -9.92 20.66 -39.56
N PHE A 134 -8.91 21.48 -39.35
CA PHE A 134 -7.64 21.07 -38.74
C PHE A 134 -7.85 20.50 -37.32
N ARG A 135 -8.65 21.16 -36.49
CA ARG A 135 -8.97 20.68 -35.12
C ARG A 135 -9.71 19.34 -35.15
N SER A 136 -10.64 19.16 -36.09
CA SER A 136 -11.37 17.90 -36.26
C SER A 136 -10.44 16.77 -36.72
N VAL A 137 -9.56 17.01 -37.70
CA VAL A 137 -8.56 16.01 -38.14
C VAL A 137 -7.62 15.64 -36.98
N ARG A 138 -7.18 16.63 -36.19
CA ARG A 138 -6.38 16.39 -34.97
C ARG A 138 -7.12 15.53 -33.95
N SER A 139 -8.39 15.82 -33.69
CA SER A 139 -9.24 15.02 -32.80
C SER A 139 -9.39 13.58 -33.31
N ASN A 140 -9.68 13.39 -34.60
CA ASN A 140 -9.81 12.06 -35.20
C ASN A 140 -8.50 11.27 -35.06
N LEU A 141 -7.36 11.92 -35.28
CA LEU A 141 -6.05 11.28 -35.10
C LEU A 141 -5.76 10.90 -33.65
N GLN A 142 -6.10 11.75 -32.68
CA GLN A 142 -5.98 11.39 -31.26
C GLN A 142 -6.86 10.17 -30.92
N GLN A 143 -8.05 10.07 -31.50
CA GLN A 143 -8.94 8.92 -31.32
C GLN A 143 -8.40 7.65 -32.00
N LEU A 144 -7.62 7.76 -33.08
CA LEU A 144 -7.00 6.60 -33.73
C LEU A 144 -5.98 5.89 -32.81
N PHE A 145 -5.25 6.63 -31.97
CA PHE A 145 -4.37 6.02 -30.96
C PHE A 145 -5.12 5.18 -29.93
N LEU A 146 -6.41 5.47 -29.73
CA LEU A 146 -7.27 4.84 -28.71
C LEU A 146 -8.29 3.85 -29.30
N SER A 147 -8.30 3.68 -30.62
CA SER A 147 -9.26 2.84 -31.35
C SER A 147 -8.59 1.57 -31.86
N TYR A 148 -9.20 0.42 -31.60
CA TYR A 148 -8.78 -0.88 -32.15
C TYR A 148 -9.85 -1.50 -33.06
N SER A 149 -11.10 -1.01 -33.02
CA SER A 149 -12.18 -1.59 -33.82
C SER A 149 -12.10 -1.14 -35.28
N ASP A 150 -12.25 -2.10 -36.19
CA ASP A 150 -12.06 -1.86 -37.62
C ASP A 150 -13.02 -0.81 -38.19
N ALA A 151 -14.31 -0.91 -37.83
CA ALA A 151 -15.32 0.05 -38.23
C ALA A 151 -14.99 1.48 -37.76
N ARG A 152 -14.47 1.63 -36.53
CA ARG A 152 -14.14 2.95 -35.97
C ARG A 152 -12.88 3.53 -36.61
N ILE A 153 -11.83 2.72 -36.78
CA ILE A 153 -10.59 3.17 -37.41
C ILE A 153 -10.88 3.62 -38.85
N THR A 154 -11.64 2.82 -39.60
CA THR A 154 -11.99 3.14 -40.99
C THR A 154 -12.81 4.43 -41.08
N SER A 155 -13.86 4.59 -40.25
CA SER A 155 -14.66 5.84 -40.20
C SER A 155 -13.81 7.05 -39.86
N LEU A 156 -12.93 6.97 -38.86
CA LEU A 156 -12.07 8.10 -38.47
C LEU A 156 -11.10 8.50 -39.58
N LEU A 157 -10.53 7.52 -40.30
CA LEU A 157 -9.62 7.76 -41.42
C LEU A 157 -10.35 8.39 -42.62
N ASP A 158 -11.54 7.90 -42.94
CA ASP A 158 -12.34 8.41 -44.06
C ASP A 158 -12.89 9.81 -43.79
N GLU A 159 -13.33 10.07 -42.56
CA GLU A 159 -13.71 11.41 -42.11
C GLU A 159 -12.51 12.38 -42.17
N ALA A 160 -11.34 11.95 -41.68
CA ALA A 160 -10.13 12.77 -41.73
C ALA A 160 -9.71 13.08 -43.18
N MET A 161 -9.80 12.10 -44.08
CA MET A 161 -9.55 12.28 -45.51
C MET A 161 -10.52 13.28 -46.14
N THR A 162 -11.82 13.12 -45.85
CA THR A 162 -12.88 13.98 -46.40
C THR A 162 -12.66 15.43 -45.97
N LEU A 163 -12.36 15.65 -44.69
CA LEU A 163 -12.06 16.98 -44.15
C LEU A 163 -10.80 17.58 -44.75
N ALA A 164 -9.74 16.78 -44.94
CA ALA A 164 -8.49 17.24 -45.55
C ALA A 164 -8.63 17.60 -47.03
N VAL A 165 -9.52 16.94 -47.78
CA VAL A 165 -9.78 17.23 -49.19
C VAL A 165 -10.70 18.44 -49.37
N GLN A 166 -11.64 18.66 -48.45
CA GLN A 166 -12.56 19.80 -48.50
C GLN A 166 -11.89 21.14 -48.16
N ASP A 167 -10.85 21.13 -47.33
CA ASP A 167 -10.08 22.31 -46.98
C ASP A 167 -8.80 22.41 -47.84
N SER A 168 -8.81 23.31 -48.82
CA SER A 168 -7.70 23.51 -49.77
C SER A 168 -6.38 23.88 -49.09
N SER A 169 -6.43 24.46 -47.89
CA SER A 169 -5.24 24.79 -47.10
C SER A 169 -4.60 23.55 -46.45
N LEU A 170 -5.41 22.54 -46.14
CA LEU A 170 -4.97 21.28 -45.51
C LEU A 170 -4.62 20.20 -46.53
N GLN A 171 -5.23 20.26 -47.71
CA GLN A 171 -5.10 19.24 -48.75
C GLN A 171 -3.62 18.97 -49.11
N ALA A 172 -2.84 20.03 -49.36
CA ALA A 172 -1.44 19.91 -49.77
C ALA A 172 -0.56 19.24 -48.70
N ALA A 173 -0.86 19.48 -47.42
CA ALA A 173 -0.07 18.98 -46.29
C ALA A 173 -0.52 17.59 -45.82
N LEU A 174 -1.83 17.29 -45.83
CA LEU A 174 -2.39 16.14 -45.13
C LEU A 174 -2.92 15.02 -46.05
N GLN A 175 -3.23 15.30 -47.32
CA GLN A 175 -3.82 14.29 -48.20
C GLN A 175 -2.90 13.06 -48.37
N ARG A 176 -1.62 13.27 -48.70
CA ARG A 176 -0.66 12.16 -48.86
C ARG A 176 -0.40 11.41 -47.54
N PRO A 177 -0.10 12.09 -46.41
CA PRO A 177 0.05 11.41 -45.12
C PRO A 177 -1.15 10.57 -44.68
N ILE A 178 -2.39 11.05 -44.88
CA ILE A 178 -3.61 10.29 -44.54
C ILE A 178 -3.76 9.08 -45.47
N GLN A 179 -3.44 9.20 -46.77
CA GLN A 179 -3.45 8.06 -47.70
C GLN A 179 -2.42 6.99 -47.31
N GLU A 180 -1.21 7.41 -46.91
CA GLU A 180 -0.18 6.49 -46.40
C GLU A 180 -0.66 5.78 -45.13
N LEU A 181 -1.33 6.51 -44.22
CA LEU A 181 -1.88 5.96 -42.99
C LEU A 181 -3.00 4.93 -43.27
N GLN A 182 -3.93 5.24 -44.18
CA GLN A 182 -4.96 4.31 -44.64
C GLN A 182 -4.34 3.04 -45.24
N ARG A 183 -3.32 3.18 -46.11
CA ARG A 183 -2.62 2.03 -46.71
C ARG A 183 -1.93 1.19 -45.64
N SER A 184 -1.30 1.82 -44.65
CA SER A 184 -0.65 1.11 -43.56
C SER A 184 -1.66 0.33 -42.71
N TYR A 185 -2.85 0.89 -42.48
CA TYR A 185 -3.92 0.19 -41.76
C TYR A 185 -4.48 -0.99 -42.57
N GLU A 186 -4.74 -0.80 -43.86
CA GLU A 186 -5.17 -1.88 -44.77
C GLU A 186 -4.13 -3.02 -44.86
N ALA A 187 -2.84 -2.69 -44.76
CA ALA A 187 -1.76 -3.68 -44.76
C ALA A 187 -1.81 -4.60 -43.51
N ILE A 188 -2.28 -4.12 -42.36
CA ILE A 188 -2.52 -4.95 -41.16
C ILE A 188 -3.53 -6.04 -41.49
N LYS A 189 -4.66 -5.66 -42.11
CA LYS A 189 -5.74 -6.60 -42.46
C LYS A 189 -5.28 -7.60 -43.51
N LYS A 190 -4.64 -7.12 -44.57
CA LYS A 190 -4.18 -7.95 -45.69
C LYS A 190 -3.13 -8.98 -45.28
N ASN A 191 -2.24 -8.61 -44.36
CA ASN A 191 -1.12 -9.45 -43.93
C ASN A 191 -1.33 -10.03 -42.53
N ALA A 192 -2.57 -10.20 -42.07
CA ALA A 192 -2.88 -10.75 -40.76
C ALA A 192 -2.30 -12.17 -40.59
N ARG A 193 -1.78 -12.47 -39.40
CA ARG A 193 -1.18 -13.76 -39.02
C ARG A 193 -1.79 -14.31 -37.72
N PRO A 194 -3.10 -14.63 -37.69
CA PRO A 194 -3.77 -15.09 -36.48
C PRO A 194 -3.17 -16.40 -35.91
N GLY A 195 -2.53 -17.22 -36.74
CA GLY A 195 -1.86 -18.45 -36.29
C GLY A 195 -0.77 -18.22 -35.24
N LEU A 196 -0.10 -17.07 -35.27
CA LEU A 196 0.94 -16.72 -34.29
C LEU A 196 0.38 -16.49 -32.88
N LEU A 197 -0.94 -16.26 -32.74
CA LEU A 197 -1.58 -16.07 -31.44
C LEU A 197 -1.65 -17.36 -30.62
N TYR A 198 -1.62 -18.52 -31.27
CA TYR A 198 -1.71 -19.83 -30.61
C TYR A 198 -0.35 -20.43 -30.27
N LEU A 199 0.74 -19.84 -30.80
CA LEU A 199 2.09 -20.30 -30.53
C LEU A 199 2.60 -19.60 -29.26
N PRO A 200 2.88 -20.33 -28.16
CA PRO A 200 3.49 -19.74 -26.98
C PRO A 200 4.94 -19.33 -27.28
N ASP A 201 5.33 -18.17 -26.77
CA ASP A 201 6.68 -17.64 -26.86
C ASP A 201 7.14 -17.18 -25.47
N ILE A 202 8.39 -17.55 -25.14
CA ILE A 202 9.01 -17.26 -23.84
C ILE A 202 10.16 -16.32 -24.09
N LYS A 203 10.04 -15.10 -23.57
CA LYS A 203 11.06 -14.06 -23.70
C LYS A 203 11.80 -13.90 -22.41
N TRP A 204 13.12 -13.96 -22.47
CA TRP A 204 14.02 -13.64 -21.36
C TRP A 204 14.49 -12.20 -21.47
N TYR A 205 14.18 -11.39 -20.47
CA TYR A 205 14.52 -9.97 -20.42
C TYR A 205 15.72 -9.65 -19.51
N GLY A 206 16.28 -10.66 -18.83
CA GLY A 206 17.39 -10.47 -17.90
C GLY A 206 16.99 -9.78 -16.60
N LEU A 207 17.99 -9.28 -15.86
CA LEU A 207 17.81 -8.66 -14.54
C LEU A 207 17.48 -7.15 -14.61
N ASP A 208 17.67 -6.50 -15.76
CA ASP A 208 17.32 -5.09 -15.92
C ASP A 208 15.84 -4.92 -16.31
N ASN A 209 14.97 -5.10 -15.32
CA ASN A 209 13.52 -5.01 -15.46
C ASN A 209 12.89 -4.24 -14.29
N GLN A 210 11.63 -3.85 -14.45
CA GLN A 210 10.92 -3.05 -13.45
C GLN A 210 10.84 -3.73 -12.08
N TYR A 211 10.65 -5.06 -12.02
CA TYR A 211 10.57 -5.79 -10.75
C TYR A 211 11.90 -5.79 -10.00
N HIS A 212 13.01 -6.10 -10.66
CA HIS A 212 14.32 -6.14 -10.03
C HIS A 212 14.79 -4.75 -9.60
N ASN A 213 14.53 -3.72 -10.41
CA ASN A 213 14.85 -2.33 -10.04
C ASN A 213 14.04 -1.89 -8.82
N TRP A 214 12.74 -2.20 -8.78
CA TRP A 214 11.90 -1.94 -7.61
C TRP A 214 12.35 -2.71 -6.37
N LEU A 215 12.62 -4.02 -6.49
CA LEU A 215 13.07 -4.85 -5.38
C LEU A 215 14.44 -4.40 -4.85
N ALA A 216 15.38 -4.08 -5.74
CA ALA A 216 16.70 -3.57 -5.37
C ALA A 216 16.62 -2.20 -4.69
N GLY A 217 15.73 -1.32 -5.15
CA GLY A 217 15.40 -0.06 -4.47
C GLY A 217 14.88 -0.31 -3.06
N PHE A 218 13.88 -1.19 -2.93
CA PHE A 218 13.29 -1.56 -1.65
C PHE A 218 14.33 -2.10 -0.65
N LEU A 219 15.24 -2.96 -1.12
CA LEU A 219 16.35 -3.49 -0.30
C LEU A 219 17.38 -2.42 0.12
N ARG A 220 17.47 -1.32 -0.62
CA ARG A 220 18.30 -0.14 -0.30
C ARG A 220 17.55 0.91 0.52
N LEU A 221 16.31 0.61 0.95
CA LEU A 221 15.39 1.55 1.60
C LEU A 221 15.00 2.75 0.71
N ASP A 222 15.15 2.60 -0.60
CA ASP A 222 14.60 3.52 -1.59
C ASP A 222 13.23 3.01 -2.03
N PHE A 223 12.19 3.61 -1.46
CA PHE A 223 10.79 3.26 -1.72
C PHE A 223 10.19 4.04 -2.90
N GLY A 224 11.01 4.82 -3.61
CA GLY A 224 10.57 5.70 -4.68
C GLY A 224 9.94 7.00 -4.18
N ILE A 225 9.21 7.64 -5.09
CA ILE A 225 8.64 8.98 -4.90
C ILE A 225 7.12 8.89 -4.99
N SER A 226 6.43 9.64 -4.13
CA SER A 226 4.99 9.80 -4.19
C SER A 226 4.54 10.36 -5.53
N TYR A 227 3.47 9.79 -6.09
CA TYR A 227 2.86 10.33 -7.31
C TYR A 227 1.98 11.56 -7.02
N TYR A 228 1.67 11.83 -5.76
CA TYR A 228 0.79 12.93 -5.39
C TYR A 228 1.55 14.23 -5.11
N ASP A 229 2.53 14.19 -4.21
CA ASP A 229 3.25 15.38 -3.73
C ASP A 229 4.75 15.39 -4.09
N SER A 230 5.20 14.40 -4.87
CA SER A 230 6.61 14.25 -5.29
C SER A 230 7.63 14.17 -4.14
N ARG A 231 7.18 13.90 -2.91
CA ARG A 231 8.10 13.64 -1.78
C ARG A 231 8.61 12.20 -1.83
N PRO A 232 9.85 11.93 -1.35
CA PRO A 232 10.30 10.58 -1.11
C PRO A 232 9.33 9.82 -0.21
N VAL A 233 9.00 8.59 -0.58
CA VAL A 233 8.05 7.76 0.20
C VAL A 233 8.61 7.47 1.59
N ALA A 234 9.92 7.32 1.72
CA ALA A 234 10.61 7.13 3.00
C ALA A 234 10.31 8.27 3.99
N ASP A 235 10.46 9.54 3.57
CA ASP A 235 10.22 10.72 4.41
C ASP A 235 8.75 10.79 4.86
N LYS A 236 7.80 10.53 3.94
CA LYS A 236 6.36 10.49 4.28
C LYS A 236 6.06 9.42 5.32
N MET A 237 6.70 8.26 5.19
CA MET A 237 6.53 7.16 6.14
C MET A 237 7.20 7.46 7.47
N GLU A 238 8.37 8.08 7.50
CA GLU A 238 9.04 8.48 8.75
C GLU A 238 8.17 9.43 9.58
N ASP A 239 7.65 10.49 8.94
CA ASP A 239 6.73 11.46 9.56
C ASP A 239 5.53 10.75 10.21
N ALA A 240 4.95 9.78 9.49
CA ALA A 240 3.76 9.04 9.92
C ALA A 240 4.06 7.97 10.98
N LEU A 241 5.18 7.28 10.83
CA LEU A 241 5.58 6.16 11.67
C LEU A 241 5.85 6.62 13.10
N PHE A 242 6.43 7.81 13.28
CA PHE A 242 6.66 8.40 14.59
C PHE A 242 5.37 8.48 15.41
N TRP A 243 4.30 9.06 14.83
CA TRP A 243 3.03 9.23 15.54
C TRP A 243 2.34 7.91 15.81
N THR A 244 2.34 6.99 14.83
CA THR A 244 1.76 5.66 14.98
C THR A 244 2.46 4.87 16.09
N ILE A 245 3.79 4.87 16.15
CA ILE A 245 4.54 4.20 17.22
C ILE A 245 4.25 4.87 18.56
N LEU A 246 4.22 6.20 18.61
CA LEU A 246 3.97 6.95 19.84
C LEU A 246 2.61 6.60 20.46
N ILE A 247 1.52 6.72 19.69
CA ILE A 247 0.16 6.46 20.20
C ILE A 247 -0.06 4.99 20.54
N ASN A 248 0.43 4.05 19.72
CA ASN A 248 0.27 2.63 19.99
C ASN A 248 1.16 2.20 21.16
N GLY A 249 2.38 2.72 21.25
CA GLY A 249 3.29 2.47 22.37
C GLY A 249 2.68 2.91 23.70
N MET A 250 2.10 4.10 23.76
CA MET A 250 1.38 4.59 24.95
C MET A 250 0.15 3.74 25.26
N ALA A 251 -0.65 3.39 24.25
CA ALA A 251 -1.85 2.57 24.43
C ALA A 251 -1.52 1.16 24.93
N ILE A 252 -0.47 0.54 24.41
CA ILE A 252 0.03 -0.77 24.84
C ILE A 252 0.55 -0.68 26.27
N LEU A 253 1.37 0.32 26.58
CA LEU A 253 1.89 0.52 27.93
C LEU A 253 0.74 0.64 28.94
N LEU A 254 -0.25 1.48 28.63
CA LEU A 254 -1.43 1.68 29.47
C LEU A 254 -2.26 0.39 29.59
N ALA A 255 -2.50 -0.30 28.47
CA ALA A 255 -3.26 -1.54 28.45
C ALA A 255 -2.58 -2.62 29.29
N TYR A 256 -1.28 -2.85 29.15
CA TYR A 256 -0.54 -3.85 29.95
C TYR A 256 -0.48 -3.47 31.43
N LEU A 257 -0.22 -2.20 31.74
CA LEU A 257 -0.14 -1.69 33.11
C LEU A 257 -1.45 -1.94 33.89
N LEU A 258 -2.60 -1.77 33.22
CA LEU A 258 -3.91 -1.95 33.84
C LEU A 258 -4.42 -3.40 33.77
N SER A 259 -4.25 -4.06 32.62
CA SER A 259 -4.83 -5.39 32.37
C SER A 259 -4.13 -6.51 33.13
N ILE A 260 -2.81 -6.43 33.33
CA ILE A 260 -2.07 -7.48 34.05
C ILE A 260 -2.52 -7.55 35.52
N PRO A 261 -2.49 -6.45 36.32
CA PRO A 261 -2.98 -6.48 37.69
C PRO A 261 -4.46 -6.87 37.76
N LEU A 262 -5.29 -6.33 36.86
CA LEU A 262 -6.71 -6.63 36.83
C LEU A 262 -6.98 -8.13 36.61
N GLY A 263 -6.30 -8.75 35.64
CA GLY A 263 -6.42 -10.18 35.36
C GLY A 263 -5.86 -11.06 36.47
N VAL A 264 -4.75 -10.66 37.09
CA VAL A 264 -4.17 -11.35 38.27
C VAL A 264 -5.14 -11.31 39.44
N PHE A 265 -5.68 -10.15 39.80
CA PHE A 265 -6.59 -10.00 40.92
C PHE A 265 -7.94 -10.72 40.68
N SER A 266 -8.47 -10.64 39.46
CA SER A 266 -9.68 -11.38 39.06
C SER A 266 -9.48 -12.89 39.15
N ALA A 267 -8.29 -13.42 38.86
CA ALA A 267 -7.99 -14.84 39.02
C ALA A 267 -7.77 -15.27 40.48
N VAL A 268 -7.11 -14.42 41.28
CA VAL A 268 -6.85 -14.70 42.71
C VAL A 268 -8.14 -14.67 43.52
N TRP A 269 -9.03 -13.72 43.24
CA TRP A 269 -10.35 -13.59 43.87
C TRP A 269 -11.45 -14.16 43.00
N LYS A 270 -11.20 -15.35 42.43
CA LYS A 270 -12.16 -16.05 41.57
C LYS A 270 -13.54 -16.14 42.22
N ASP A 271 -14.58 -15.92 41.43
CA ASP A 271 -16.01 -15.97 41.80
C ASP A 271 -16.47 -14.91 42.80
N SER A 272 -15.58 -14.00 43.23
CA SER A 272 -15.93 -12.83 44.05
C SER A 272 -16.74 -11.79 43.25
N LEU A 273 -17.32 -10.81 43.97
CA LEU A 273 -18.00 -9.69 43.33
C LEU A 273 -17.06 -8.91 42.40
N PHE A 274 -15.78 -8.76 42.76
CA PHE A 274 -14.78 -8.11 41.91
C PHE A 274 -14.55 -8.87 40.61
N ASP A 275 -14.40 -10.20 40.68
CA ASP A 275 -14.21 -11.04 39.49
C ASP A 275 -15.43 -10.98 38.56
N ARG A 276 -16.64 -11.09 39.11
CA ARG A 276 -17.88 -11.03 38.33
C ARG A 276 -18.09 -9.65 37.70
N SER A 277 -17.95 -8.57 38.46
CA SER A 277 -18.16 -7.22 37.96
C SER A 277 -17.10 -6.82 36.93
N SER A 278 -15.82 -7.06 37.21
CA SER A 278 -14.73 -6.79 36.25
C SER A 278 -14.91 -7.61 34.98
N THR A 279 -15.28 -8.89 35.06
CA THR A 279 -15.54 -9.72 33.87
C THR A 279 -16.68 -9.15 33.02
N VAL A 280 -17.80 -8.73 33.63
CA VAL A 280 -18.93 -8.13 32.91
C VAL A 280 -18.51 -6.80 32.26
N ILE A 281 -17.85 -5.91 32.99
CA ILE A 281 -17.37 -4.63 32.45
C ILE A 281 -16.41 -4.85 31.29
N LEU A 282 -15.43 -5.74 31.44
CA LEU A 282 -14.47 -6.07 30.38
C LEU A 282 -15.17 -6.70 29.16
N PHE A 283 -16.24 -7.49 29.38
CA PHE A 283 -17.02 -8.06 28.29
C PHE A 283 -17.80 -6.99 27.52
N ILE A 284 -18.42 -6.03 28.23
CA ILE A 284 -19.08 -4.87 27.62
C ILE A 284 -18.06 -4.08 26.80
N LEU A 285 -16.93 -3.69 27.40
CA LEU A 285 -15.86 -2.96 26.73
C LEU A 285 -15.39 -3.69 25.47
N TYR A 286 -15.11 -5.00 25.55
CA TYR A 286 -14.67 -5.79 24.40
C TYR A 286 -15.70 -5.86 23.27
N SER A 287 -16.99 -5.72 23.58
CA SER A 287 -18.07 -5.80 22.60
C SER A 287 -18.29 -4.48 21.83
N LEU A 288 -17.72 -3.37 22.31
CA LEU A 288 -17.89 -2.05 21.70
C LEU A 288 -16.83 -1.81 20.63
N PRO A 289 -17.22 -1.49 19.38
CA PRO A 289 -16.27 -1.17 18.32
C PRO A 289 -15.43 0.08 18.65
N SER A 290 -14.12 0.02 18.40
CA SER A 290 -13.18 1.11 18.74
C SER A 290 -13.44 2.41 17.99
N PHE A 291 -13.84 2.33 16.72
CA PHE A 291 -14.22 3.51 15.96
C PHE A 291 -15.47 4.18 16.55
N TRP A 292 -16.45 3.40 17.02
CA TRP A 292 -17.67 3.93 17.63
C TRP A 292 -17.36 4.58 18.98
N ILE A 293 -16.52 3.95 19.81
CA ILE A 293 -16.04 4.60 21.04
C ILE A 293 -15.26 5.87 20.73
N GLY A 294 -14.43 5.88 19.70
CA GLY A 294 -13.71 7.08 19.27
C GLY A 294 -14.64 8.22 18.90
N THR A 295 -15.69 7.96 18.11
CA THR A 295 -16.67 9.00 17.76
C THR A 295 -17.47 9.46 18.97
N MET A 296 -17.87 8.56 19.87
CA MET A 296 -18.53 8.95 21.13
C MET A 296 -17.62 9.80 22.00
N LEU A 297 -16.33 9.45 22.11
CA LEU A 297 -15.38 10.23 22.91
C LEU A 297 -15.19 11.64 22.35
N LEU A 298 -15.16 11.82 21.02
CA LEU A 298 -15.16 13.15 20.42
C LEU A 298 -16.43 13.94 20.77
N VAL A 299 -17.60 13.37 20.47
CA VAL A 299 -18.89 14.05 20.67
C VAL A 299 -19.14 14.43 22.13
N PHE A 300 -18.71 13.61 23.08
CA PHE A 300 -18.98 13.86 24.49
C PHE A 300 -17.85 14.58 25.23
N PHE A 301 -16.60 14.56 24.78
CA PHE A 301 -15.49 15.12 25.57
C PHE A 301 -14.74 16.27 24.91
N THR A 302 -15.07 16.61 23.67
CA THR A 302 -14.40 17.67 22.91
C THR A 302 -15.34 18.75 22.42
N THR A 303 -16.60 18.73 22.85
CA THR A 303 -17.59 19.72 22.47
C THR A 303 -18.43 20.16 23.67
N PRO A 304 -18.87 21.43 23.69
CA PRO A 304 -19.67 21.94 24.79
C PRO A 304 -21.12 21.44 24.76
N GLU A 305 -21.57 20.79 23.66
CA GLU A 305 -22.98 20.37 23.48
C GLU A 305 -23.50 19.48 24.61
N TYR A 306 -22.63 18.67 25.21
CA TYR A 306 -22.96 17.76 26.31
C TYR A 306 -22.36 18.19 27.65
N GLY A 307 -21.86 19.44 27.74
CA GLY A 307 -21.30 20.02 28.97
C GLY A 307 -19.92 19.49 29.37
N MET A 308 -19.25 18.76 28.48
CA MET A 308 -17.96 18.10 28.73
C MET A 308 -16.99 18.48 27.59
N ASP A 309 -16.35 19.65 27.73
CA ASP A 309 -15.30 20.12 26.81
C ASP A 309 -13.95 20.02 27.53
N TRP A 310 -13.53 18.78 27.78
CA TRP A 310 -12.35 18.48 28.62
C TRP A 310 -11.09 18.25 27.80
N PHE A 311 -11.25 17.82 26.55
CA PHE A 311 -10.18 17.49 25.63
C PHE A 311 -10.33 18.29 24.34
N PRO A 312 -9.22 18.64 23.69
CA PRO A 312 -9.30 19.23 22.35
C PRO A 312 -9.84 18.21 21.34
N SER A 313 -10.39 18.72 20.25
CA SER A 313 -11.14 17.92 19.27
C SER A 313 -10.29 16.93 18.48
N ILE A 314 -9.51 17.42 17.51
CA ILE A 314 -8.78 16.57 16.57
C ILE A 314 -7.41 17.17 16.21
N GLY A 315 -6.51 16.34 15.67
CA GLY A 315 -5.17 16.75 15.26
C GLY A 315 -4.16 16.67 16.40
N LEU A 316 -3.10 17.49 16.31
CA LEU A 316 -1.96 17.47 17.25
C LEU A 316 -1.72 18.85 17.91
N GLY A 317 -2.72 19.72 17.85
CA GLY A 317 -2.62 21.12 18.26
C GLY A 317 -2.06 22.05 17.19
N ASN A 318 -2.25 23.36 17.41
CA ASN A 318 -1.90 24.42 16.45
C ASN A 318 -0.98 25.47 17.08
N LEU A 319 0.18 25.03 17.59
CA LEU A 319 1.17 25.94 18.15
C LEU A 319 2.21 26.39 17.11
N PRO A 320 2.70 27.65 17.19
CA PRO A 320 3.80 28.12 16.34
C PRO A 320 5.06 27.26 16.47
N ALA A 321 5.88 27.20 15.42
CA ALA A 321 7.12 26.42 15.40
C ALA A 321 8.11 26.84 16.50
N GLU A 322 8.04 28.08 17.00
CA GLU A 322 8.90 28.62 18.07
C GLU A 322 8.34 28.40 19.49
N ALA A 323 7.15 27.81 19.64
CA ALA A 323 6.54 27.62 20.95
C ALA A 323 7.43 26.79 21.90
N PRO A 324 7.53 27.13 23.20
CA PRO A 324 8.31 26.38 24.18
C PRO A 324 7.98 24.89 24.21
N PHE A 325 8.97 24.07 24.55
CA PHE A 325 8.81 22.60 24.61
C PHE A 325 7.63 22.18 25.49
N TRP A 326 7.51 22.72 26.71
CA TRP A 326 6.47 22.32 27.65
C TRP A 326 5.06 22.70 27.20
N SER A 327 4.89 23.84 26.53
CA SER A 327 3.60 24.19 25.90
C SER A 327 3.24 23.19 24.81
N ARG A 328 4.20 22.83 23.95
CA ARG A 328 3.97 21.85 22.88
C ARG A 328 3.69 20.46 23.43
N PHE A 329 4.42 20.06 24.45
CA PHE A 329 4.23 18.78 25.12
C PHE A 329 2.80 18.64 25.65
N TRP A 330 2.31 19.62 26.42
CA TRP A 330 0.96 19.53 26.98
C TRP A 330 -0.14 19.69 25.93
N GLU A 331 0.07 20.53 24.92
CA GLU A 331 -0.83 20.65 23.78
C GLU A 331 -0.96 19.31 23.06
N THR A 332 0.15 18.69 22.67
CA THR A 332 0.10 17.40 21.98
C THR A 332 -0.44 16.30 22.91
N ALA A 333 -0.05 16.27 24.18
CA ALA A 333 -0.52 15.25 25.13
C ALA A 333 -2.04 15.28 25.35
N SER A 334 -2.65 16.48 25.39
CA SER A 334 -4.11 16.60 25.52
C SER A 334 -4.83 16.08 24.27
N HIS A 335 -4.28 16.29 23.08
CA HIS A 335 -4.83 15.73 21.83
C HIS A 335 -4.66 14.21 21.72
N LEU A 336 -3.63 13.63 22.34
CA LEU A 336 -3.37 12.19 22.30
C LEU A 336 -4.13 11.39 23.36
N GLY A 337 -4.71 12.04 24.38
CA GLY A 337 -5.40 11.37 25.49
C GLY A 337 -6.53 10.45 25.03
N LEU A 338 -7.51 10.99 24.29
CA LEU A 338 -8.66 10.22 23.79
C LEU A 338 -8.25 9.10 22.80
N PRO A 339 -7.41 9.35 21.77
CA PRO A 339 -6.93 8.29 20.88
C PRO A 339 -6.23 7.14 21.62
N VAL A 340 -5.38 7.46 22.61
CA VAL A 340 -4.68 6.45 23.42
C VAL A 340 -5.68 5.64 24.24
N LEU A 341 -6.70 6.28 24.83
CA LEU A 341 -7.76 5.58 25.56
C LEU A 341 -8.57 4.66 24.63
N CYS A 342 -8.91 5.11 23.42
CA CYS A 342 -9.58 4.31 22.39
C CYS A 342 -8.80 3.04 22.04
N LEU A 343 -7.48 3.15 21.89
CA LEU A 343 -6.64 2.00 21.58
C LEU A 343 -6.44 1.10 22.82
N ALA A 344 -6.29 1.70 24.00
CA ALA A 344 -5.99 0.98 25.23
C ALA A 344 -7.17 0.15 25.76
N TYR A 345 -8.42 0.64 25.69
CA TYR A 345 -9.53 -0.05 26.34
C TYR A 345 -9.83 -1.44 25.72
N GLY A 346 -9.73 -1.56 24.38
CA GLY A 346 -9.95 -2.82 23.68
C GLY A 346 -8.87 -3.84 24.04
N ALA A 347 -7.61 -3.42 24.02
CA ALA A 347 -6.47 -4.23 24.44
C ALA A 347 -6.57 -4.61 25.93
N LEU A 348 -6.98 -3.68 26.80
CA LEU A 348 -7.17 -3.91 28.22
C LEU A 348 -8.17 -5.04 28.49
N ALA A 349 -9.33 -5.00 27.82
CA ALA A 349 -10.38 -6.00 27.96
C ALA A 349 -9.91 -7.40 27.56
N PHE A 350 -9.20 -7.48 26.43
CA PHE A 350 -8.69 -8.74 25.90
C PHE A 350 -7.53 -9.29 26.74
N ILE A 351 -6.50 -8.49 27.00
CA ILE A 351 -5.30 -8.93 27.74
C ILE A 351 -5.64 -9.32 29.17
N SER A 352 -6.55 -8.61 29.85
CA SER A 352 -6.96 -8.93 31.22
C SER A 352 -7.57 -10.33 31.31
N ARG A 353 -8.41 -10.70 30.34
CA ARG A 353 -9.01 -12.04 30.24
C ARG A 353 -7.97 -13.13 30.01
N GLN A 354 -7.01 -12.87 29.12
CA GLN A 354 -5.92 -13.80 28.82
C GLN A 354 -5.01 -13.99 30.04
N MET A 355 -4.68 -12.91 30.76
CA MET A 355 -3.92 -12.96 32.01
C MET A 355 -4.66 -13.76 33.08
N ARG A 356 -5.97 -13.51 33.25
CA ARG A 356 -6.83 -14.27 34.18
C ARG A 356 -6.82 -15.76 33.88
N GLY A 357 -7.00 -16.14 32.61
CA GLY A 357 -6.95 -17.53 32.16
C GLY A 357 -5.61 -18.19 32.46
N GLY A 358 -4.51 -17.49 32.13
CA GLY A 358 -3.15 -17.94 32.45
C GLY A 358 -2.94 -18.17 33.94
N MET A 359 -3.33 -17.20 34.78
CA MET A 359 -3.22 -17.32 36.24
C MET A 359 -4.01 -18.50 36.80
N LEU A 360 -5.26 -18.69 36.36
CA LEU A 360 -6.09 -19.81 36.82
C LEU A 360 -5.52 -21.18 36.45
N SER A 361 -4.86 -21.29 35.28
CA SER A 361 -4.19 -22.52 34.86
C SER A 361 -2.95 -22.86 35.69
N VAL A 362 -2.29 -21.82 36.24
CA VAL A 362 -1.05 -21.96 37.00
C VAL A 362 -1.29 -22.14 38.51
N ILE A 363 -2.21 -21.38 39.10
CA ILE A 363 -2.51 -21.44 40.55
C ILE A 363 -2.87 -22.86 41.00
N ARG A 364 -3.42 -23.68 40.10
CA ARG A 364 -3.85 -25.06 40.37
C ARG A 364 -2.72 -26.10 40.31
N GLN A 365 -1.50 -25.72 39.96
CA GLN A 365 -0.39 -26.66 39.76
C GLN A 365 0.28 -27.08 41.08
N ASP A 366 0.86 -28.29 41.11
CA ASP A 366 1.37 -28.90 42.34
C ASP A 366 2.58 -28.15 42.94
N TYR A 367 3.41 -27.50 42.13
CA TYR A 367 4.50 -26.69 42.65
C TYR A 367 3.99 -25.44 43.38
N ILE A 368 2.81 -24.92 43.03
CA ILE A 368 2.15 -23.82 43.77
C ILE A 368 1.63 -24.34 45.10
N ARG A 369 0.99 -25.51 45.14
CA ARG A 369 0.58 -26.16 46.40
C ARG A 369 1.77 -26.40 47.33
N THR A 370 2.89 -26.82 46.77
CA THR A 370 4.16 -26.99 47.51
C THR A 370 4.68 -25.66 48.06
N ALA A 371 4.58 -24.58 47.28
CA ALA A 371 4.96 -23.23 47.73
C ALA A 371 4.11 -22.76 48.93
N TRP A 372 2.81 -23.05 48.92
CA TRP A 372 1.92 -22.80 50.05
C TRP A 372 2.28 -23.66 51.27
N ALA A 373 2.54 -24.95 51.07
CA ALA A 373 2.92 -25.87 52.16
C ALA A 373 4.25 -25.49 52.84
N LYS A 374 5.15 -24.81 52.11
CA LYS A 374 6.39 -24.23 52.65
C LYS A 374 6.18 -22.94 53.47
N GLY A 375 4.93 -22.47 53.64
CA GLY A 375 4.60 -21.29 54.41
C GLY A 375 4.95 -19.96 53.72
N LEU A 376 5.16 -19.96 52.40
CA LEU A 376 5.42 -18.73 51.66
C LEU A 376 4.20 -17.80 51.68
N SER A 377 4.43 -16.50 51.80
CA SER A 377 3.35 -15.51 51.80
C SER A 377 2.58 -15.48 50.48
N SER A 378 1.27 -15.18 50.53
CA SER A 378 0.40 -15.11 49.35
C SER A 378 0.96 -14.23 48.23
N ARG A 379 1.55 -13.08 48.59
CA ARG A 379 2.19 -12.16 47.63
C ARG A 379 3.37 -12.83 46.91
N THR A 380 4.18 -13.60 47.62
CA THR A 380 5.31 -14.34 47.04
C THR A 380 4.81 -15.44 46.13
N VAL A 381 3.83 -16.23 46.56
CA VAL A 381 3.28 -17.32 45.74
C VAL A 381 2.64 -16.77 44.46
N ILE A 382 1.86 -15.69 44.55
CA ILE A 382 1.18 -15.08 43.40
C ILE A 382 2.17 -14.43 42.44
N TRP A 383 3.00 -13.47 42.89
CA TRP A 383 3.81 -12.66 41.97
C TRP A 383 5.13 -13.32 41.55
N LYS A 384 5.75 -14.11 42.44
CA LYS A 384 7.04 -14.75 42.14
C LYS A 384 6.87 -16.10 41.45
N HIS A 385 5.90 -16.91 41.88
CA HIS A 385 5.73 -18.28 41.40
C HIS A 385 4.61 -18.41 40.36
N ALA A 386 3.41 -17.89 40.61
CA ALA A 386 2.30 -18.07 39.67
C ALA A 386 2.39 -17.13 38.46
N PHE A 387 2.55 -15.82 38.70
CA PHE A 387 2.56 -14.80 37.65
C PHE A 387 3.63 -15.07 36.60
N ARG A 388 4.88 -15.29 37.01
CA ARG A 388 6.00 -15.56 36.09
C ARG A 388 5.72 -16.73 35.14
N ASN A 389 5.09 -17.79 35.62
CA ASN A 389 4.76 -18.97 34.82
C ASN A 389 3.43 -18.84 34.05
N SER A 390 2.64 -17.79 34.32
CA SER A 390 1.40 -17.49 33.61
C SER A 390 1.59 -16.51 32.45
N LEU A 391 2.81 -16.06 32.18
CA LEU A 391 3.12 -15.09 31.13
C LEU A 391 3.08 -15.65 29.71
N PHE A 392 3.05 -16.98 29.52
CA PHE A 392 3.08 -17.58 28.18
C PHE A 392 1.99 -17.05 27.24
N PRO A 393 0.70 -16.97 27.63
CA PRO A 393 -0.33 -16.37 26.77
C PRO A 393 -0.02 -14.91 26.44
N ILE A 394 0.54 -14.15 27.39
CA ILE A 394 0.87 -12.73 27.21
C ILE A 394 2.02 -12.55 26.22
N ILE A 395 3.03 -13.43 26.27
CA ILE A 395 4.13 -13.47 25.31
C ILE A 395 3.61 -13.80 23.91
N THR A 396 2.66 -14.73 23.79
CA THR A 396 2.00 -15.04 22.52
C THR A 396 1.33 -13.81 21.89
N LEU A 397 0.65 -13.00 22.71
CA LEU A 397 -0.02 -11.81 22.21
C LEU A 397 0.97 -10.75 21.72
N PHE A 398 2.14 -10.66 22.35
CA PHE A 398 3.18 -9.72 21.93
C PHE A 398 3.60 -9.95 20.46
N ALA A 399 3.57 -11.20 19.99
CA ALA A 399 3.83 -11.57 18.58
C ALA A 399 2.95 -10.81 17.58
N SER A 400 1.66 -10.68 17.92
CA SER A 400 0.67 -9.99 17.09
C SER A 400 0.63 -8.48 17.33
N ILE A 401 1.01 -8.04 18.54
CA ILE A 401 1.00 -6.62 18.89
C ILE A 401 2.16 -5.90 18.23
N PHE A 402 3.34 -6.53 18.16
CA PHE A 402 4.53 -5.89 17.59
C PHE A 402 4.30 -5.36 16.16
N PRO A 403 3.81 -6.12 15.18
CA PRO A 403 3.53 -5.60 13.84
C PRO A 403 2.42 -4.54 13.83
N ALA A 404 1.40 -4.72 14.69
CA ALA A 404 0.28 -3.78 14.79
C ALA A 404 0.71 -2.40 15.28
N VAL A 405 1.77 -2.30 16.11
CA VAL A 405 2.31 -1.02 16.59
C VAL A 405 2.75 -0.13 15.43
N PHE A 406 3.34 -0.71 14.39
CA PHE A 406 3.88 0.01 13.24
C PHE A 406 2.83 0.19 12.13
N ALA A 407 1.93 -0.77 11.94
CA ALA A 407 0.86 -0.67 10.95
C ALA A 407 -0.16 0.42 11.30
N GLY A 408 -0.34 0.68 12.60
CA GLY A 408 -1.25 1.71 13.09
C GLY A 408 -2.72 1.32 13.03
N SER A 409 -3.58 2.24 13.46
CA SER A 409 -5.03 2.05 13.45
C SER A 409 -5.67 3.04 12.50
N VAL A 410 -5.97 2.59 11.29
CA VAL A 410 -6.59 3.42 10.23
C VAL A 410 -7.81 4.16 10.77
N ALA A 411 -8.71 3.46 11.45
CA ALA A 411 -9.94 4.06 11.95
C ALA A 411 -9.68 5.15 13.01
N ILE A 412 -8.84 4.87 14.01
CA ILE A 412 -8.58 5.81 15.11
C ILE A 412 -7.78 7.01 14.60
N GLU A 413 -6.76 6.79 13.78
CA GLU A 413 -5.96 7.88 13.23
C GLU A 413 -6.77 8.78 12.29
N VAL A 414 -7.73 8.23 11.53
CA VAL A 414 -8.66 9.04 10.72
C VAL A 414 -9.64 9.83 11.60
N ILE A 415 -10.26 9.19 12.59
CA ILE A 415 -11.26 9.83 13.47
C ILE A 415 -10.66 11.01 14.22
N PHE A 416 -9.47 10.83 14.78
CA PHE A 416 -8.77 11.88 15.53
C PHE A 416 -7.87 12.76 14.67
N ASN A 417 -7.85 12.56 13.35
CA ASN A 417 -7.01 13.28 12.39
C ASN A 417 -5.51 13.28 12.76
N ILE A 418 -5.00 12.14 13.22
CA ILE A 418 -3.58 11.95 13.55
C ILE A 418 -2.84 11.59 12.26
N PRO A 419 -1.74 12.30 11.92
CA PRO A 419 -0.93 12.02 10.74
C PRO A 419 -0.06 10.77 10.97
N GLY A 420 -0.68 9.61 11.20
CA GLY A 420 -0.02 8.32 11.37
C GLY A 420 -0.02 7.46 10.10
N MET A 421 0.58 6.27 10.20
CA MET A 421 0.70 5.28 9.12
C MET A 421 -0.65 4.81 8.58
N GLY A 422 -1.65 4.63 9.46
CA GLY A 422 -2.99 4.23 9.08
C GLY A 422 -3.68 5.32 8.26
N LYS A 423 -3.58 6.58 8.68
CA LYS A 423 -4.09 7.72 7.92
C LYS A 423 -3.34 7.91 6.59
N LEU A 424 -2.00 7.84 6.61
CA LEU A 424 -1.17 7.91 5.40
C LEU A 424 -1.60 6.86 4.37
N THR A 425 -1.89 5.65 4.82
CA THR A 425 -2.31 4.54 3.94
C THR A 425 -3.65 4.83 3.26
N ILE A 426 -4.67 5.27 4.00
CA ILE A 426 -5.99 5.53 3.40
C ILE A 426 -5.97 6.78 2.50
N ASP A 427 -5.19 7.79 2.87
CA ASP A 427 -4.99 8.99 2.05
C ASP A 427 -4.31 8.60 0.73
N ALA A 428 -3.26 7.77 0.79
CA ALA A 428 -2.55 7.26 -0.39
C ALA A 428 -3.46 6.42 -1.30
N ILE A 429 -4.30 5.56 -0.74
CA ILE A 429 -5.28 4.78 -1.53
C ILE A 429 -6.27 5.71 -2.23
N THR A 430 -6.83 6.68 -1.50
CA THR A 430 -7.81 7.64 -2.03
C THR A 430 -7.20 8.51 -3.13
N GLN A 431 -5.96 8.95 -2.95
CA GLN A 431 -5.22 9.79 -3.88
C GLN A 431 -4.53 9.01 -5.01
N ARG A 432 -4.65 7.67 -5.01
CA ARG A 432 -3.96 6.77 -5.97
C ARG A 432 -2.43 6.94 -5.93
N ASP A 433 -1.89 7.24 -4.75
CA ASP A 433 -0.45 7.30 -4.47
C ASP A 433 0.11 5.89 -4.25
N TRP A 434 0.14 5.12 -5.34
CA TRP A 434 0.48 3.72 -5.35
C TRP A 434 1.86 3.34 -4.75
N PRO A 435 2.95 4.13 -4.94
CA PRO A 435 4.24 3.86 -4.32
C PRO A 435 4.17 3.75 -2.80
N VAL A 436 3.41 4.64 -2.15
CA VAL A 436 3.19 4.60 -0.70
C VAL A 436 2.43 3.34 -0.31
N VAL A 437 1.33 3.04 -0.99
CA VAL A 437 0.47 1.87 -0.68
C VAL A 437 1.25 0.56 -0.71
N TYR A 438 2.03 0.32 -1.76
CA TYR A 438 2.79 -0.94 -1.88
C TYR A 438 3.96 -1.01 -0.91
N THR A 439 4.57 0.14 -0.59
CA THR A 439 5.63 0.20 0.41
C THR A 439 5.09 -0.15 1.79
N VAL A 440 3.95 0.42 2.19
CA VAL A 440 3.27 0.07 3.44
C VAL A 440 2.92 -1.41 3.48
N LEU A 441 2.39 -1.97 2.38
CA LEU A 441 2.05 -3.39 2.30
C LEU A 441 3.29 -4.29 2.50
N MET A 442 4.38 -4.00 1.81
CA MET A 442 5.62 -4.79 1.90
C MET A 442 6.28 -4.64 3.28
N LEU A 443 6.30 -3.43 3.82
CA LEU A 443 6.83 -3.17 5.16
C LEU A 443 6.00 -3.88 6.23
N SER A 444 4.67 -3.87 6.12
CA SER A 444 3.77 -4.58 7.04
C SER A 444 4.02 -6.08 7.05
N ALA A 445 4.29 -6.68 5.89
CA ALA A 445 4.66 -8.09 5.78
C ALA A 445 6.00 -8.39 6.47
N ILE A 446 7.02 -7.56 6.22
CA ILE A 446 8.34 -7.68 6.87
C ILE A 446 8.20 -7.57 8.39
N LEU A 447 7.46 -6.57 8.87
CA LEU A 447 7.21 -6.34 10.29
C LEU A 447 6.42 -7.47 10.93
N THR A 448 5.47 -8.07 10.20
CA THR A 448 4.73 -9.26 10.65
C THR A 448 5.68 -10.44 10.88
N MET A 449 6.55 -10.72 9.91
CA MET A 449 7.57 -11.76 10.05
C MET A 449 8.57 -11.45 11.18
N ALA A 450 8.97 -10.19 11.33
CA ALA A 450 9.83 -9.74 12.41
C ALA A 450 9.16 -9.91 13.79
N GLY A 451 7.89 -9.53 13.94
CA GLY A 451 7.14 -9.69 15.19
C GLY A 451 6.96 -11.16 15.60
N ILE A 452 6.69 -12.02 14.61
CA ILE A 452 6.67 -13.47 14.80
C ILE A 452 8.06 -13.95 15.28
N LEU A 453 9.16 -13.48 14.68
CA LEU A 453 10.53 -13.82 15.10
C LEU A 453 10.83 -13.35 16.53
N VAL A 454 10.43 -12.13 16.90
CA VAL A 454 10.57 -11.59 18.26
C VAL A 454 9.83 -12.47 19.27
N ALA A 455 8.62 -12.93 18.95
CA ALA A 455 7.87 -13.81 19.84
C ALA A 455 8.59 -15.12 20.14
N ASP A 456 9.21 -15.73 19.14
CA ASP A 456 10.00 -16.94 19.31
C ASP A 456 11.21 -16.74 20.24
N PHE A 457 11.86 -15.57 20.13
CA PHE A 457 12.91 -15.20 21.09
C PHE A 457 12.35 -15.07 22.50
N LEU A 458 11.20 -14.42 22.67
CA LEU A 458 10.57 -14.24 23.98
C LEU A 458 10.14 -15.57 24.60
N TYR A 459 9.64 -16.53 23.81
CA TYR A 459 9.30 -17.87 24.32
C TYR A 459 10.53 -18.61 24.84
N ALA A 460 11.62 -18.64 24.07
CA ALA A 460 12.83 -19.32 24.50
C ALA A 460 13.49 -18.65 25.70
N TRP A 461 13.38 -17.33 25.82
CA TRP A 461 13.86 -16.59 26.98
C TRP A 461 13.01 -16.85 28.22
N ALA A 462 11.68 -16.89 28.08
CA ALA A 462 10.76 -17.10 29.19
C ALA A 462 10.79 -18.53 29.74
N ASP A 463 11.02 -19.53 28.88
CA ASP A 463 11.16 -20.92 29.31
C ASP A 463 12.36 -21.63 28.65
N PRO A 464 13.46 -21.86 29.39
CA PRO A 464 14.62 -22.57 28.87
C PRO A 464 14.35 -24.06 28.59
N ARG A 465 13.20 -24.62 29.01
CA ARG A 465 12.75 -25.97 28.64
C ARG A 465 12.16 -26.05 27.25
N VAL A 466 11.81 -24.92 26.64
CA VAL A 466 11.54 -24.80 25.21
C VAL A 466 12.87 -24.88 24.47
N SER A 467 13.54 -26.03 24.62
CA SER A 467 14.71 -26.38 23.84
C SER A 467 14.22 -26.80 22.47
N TYR A 468 14.43 -25.95 21.47
CA TYR A 468 14.25 -26.30 20.05
C TYR A 468 15.28 -27.35 19.55
N SER A 469 15.85 -28.16 20.45
CA SER A 469 16.74 -29.26 20.09
C SER A 469 15.93 -30.48 19.67
N ARG A 470 15.81 -30.65 18.34
CA ARG A 470 15.74 -31.94 17.63
C ARG A 470 14.95 -33.04 18.37
N ASN A 471 13.62 -33.04 18.24
CA ASN A 471 12.92 -34.32 18.23
C ASN A 471 13.40 -35.06 16.97
N LYS A 472 14.41 -35.92 17.14
CA LYS A 472 14.52 -37.11 16.32
C LYS A 472 13.36 -38.01 16.76
N GLN A 473 12.28 -37.99 15.99
CA GLN A 473 11.44 -39.16 15.83
C GLN A 473 11.62 -39.62 14.39
#